data_AF-A0A1G3L438-F1
#
_entry.id   AF-A0A1G3L438-F1
#
_cell.length_a   1.000
_cell.length_b   1.000
_cell.length_c   1.000
_cell.angle_alpha   90.00
_cell.angle_beta   90.00
_cell.angle_gamma   90.00
#
_symmetry.space_group_name_H-M   'P 1'
#
loop_
_entity.id
_entity.type
_entity.pdbx_description
1 polymer ?
#
loop_
_entity_poly.entity_id
_entity_poly.type
_entity_poly.pdbx_seq_one_letter_code
_entity_poly.pdbx_strand_id
1 'polypeptide(L)'
;MAKEIQANDFESLVLNQKGGVVIDFYSTECPPCEALAPKFDFFHDLYQDEVKFYKMFRQGNKELALKLGVSSSPTLLFFKDGKEIAPRMSGAVKKSEIKKVFLENYRLKDKTAGIQRKTIETDLAIIGAGPAGLTAGIYASRAKIKTLVIDQGNPGGQVNITHLVANYPGTGKEIQGFMLMHHMSEQAKLNGVEFLSASEIMNLDLANKTILVDDDKKIVAKAIIIATGSKPRKLGIEGEDRFAGNGISYCATCDGKFYEGKKLYVIGGGNSAVEESLYLTEFVKELTIIHQFDEFQANQTAIEEALANPKIKVLFSHEPRKFIGEKGYEKLEVEDLKTGERKVLSDADGVFIFIGYQPQNELFKNQLNLNQWGYIPANEKMETEIPGVFAAGDIKDKQYRQITTAVSDGTIASLNAEKYIRGLKK
;
A
#
# COMPACT_ATOMS: atom_id res chain seq x y z
N MET A 1 0.51 29.35 -4.46
CA MET A 1 1.05 28.29 -5.36
C MET A 1 2.55 28.41 -5.41
N ALA A 2 3.25 27.29 -5.23
CA ALA A 2 4.71 27.26 -5.26
C ALA A 2 5.28 27.64 -6.63
N LYS A 3 6.43 28.33 -6.63
CA LYS A 3 7.11 28.77 -7.85
C LYS A 3 7.79 27.58 -8.53
N GLU A 4 7.61 27.44 -9.85
CA GLU A 4 8.43 26.52 -10.64
C GLU A 4 9.82 27.11 -10.90
N ILE A 5 10.86 26.29 -10.73
CA ILE A 5 12.25 26.67 -10.92
C ILE A 5 12.95 25.68 -11.87
N GLN A 6 14.02 26.14 -12.53
CA GLN A 6 14.85 25.33 -13.42
C GLN A 6 16.20 25.01 -12.78
N ALA A 7 16.99 24.13 -13.40
CA ALA A 7 18.27 23.68 -12.84
C ALA A 7 19.27 24.82 -12.59
N ASN A 8 19.23 25.89 -13.39
CA ASN A 8 20.07 27.08 -13.22
C ASN A 8 19.69 27.91 -11.97
N ASP A 9 18.47 27.77 -11.47
CA ASP A 9 18.02 28.43 -10.24
C ASP A 9 18.41 27.65 -8.97
N PHE A 10 18.78 26.38 -9.08
CA PHE A 10 18.94 25.48 -7.92
C PHE A 10 20.02 25.96 -6.95
N GLU A 11 21.17 26.40 -7.47
CA GLU A 11 22.29 26.90 -6.66
C GLU A 11 21.87 28.12 -5.84
N SER A 12 21.21 29.10 -6.47
CA SER A 12 20.86 30.37 -5.83
C SER A 12 19.64 30.26 -4.91
N LEU A 13 18.60 29.51 -5.32
CA LEU A 13 17.33 29.44 -4.61
C LEU A 13 17.24 28.30 -3.60
N VAL A 14 18.12 27.29 -3.69
CA VAL A 14 18.10 26.13 -2.79
C VAL A 14 19.40 26.03 -1.98
N LEU A 15 20.57 25.99 -2.62
CA LEU A 15 21.84 25.76 -1.92
C LEU A 15 22.36 26.99 -1.17
N ASN A 16 22.25 28.17 -1.77
CA ASN A 16 22.70 29.43 -1.15
C ASN A 16 21.62 30.11 -0.31
N GLN A 17 20.41 29.56 -0.31
CA GLN A 17 19.28 30.10 0.44
C GLN A 17 19.46 29.82 1.94
N LYS A 18 19.43 30.87 2.76
CA LYS A 18 19.31 30.74 4.22
C LYS A 18 17.89 30.35 4.60
N GLY A 19 17.74 29.51 5.62
CA GLY A 19 16.45 29.00 6.08
C GLY A 19 16.00 27.74 5.33
N GLY A 20 14.70 27.42 5.44
CA GLY A 20 14.14 26.18 4.91
C GLY A 20 13.72 26.28 3.45
N VAL A 21 13.94 25.22 2.69
CA VAL A 21 13.47 25.06 1.30
C VAL A 21 12.94 23.65 1.09
N VAL A 22 11.74 23.51 0.51
CA VAL A 22 11.18 22.24 0.04
C VAL A 22 11.03 22.30 -1.47
N ILE A 23 11.44 21.23 -2.15
CA ILE A 23 11.31 21.10 -3.60
C ILE A 23 10.54 19.83 -3.97
N ASP A 24 9.53 19.99 -4.80
CA ASP A 24 8.78 18.90 -5.44
C ASP A 24 9.27 18.65 -6.87
N PHE A 25 9.93 17.51 -7.08
CA PHE A 25 10.25 17.01 -8.41
C PHE A 25 9.05 16.28 -8.99
N TYR A 26 8.33 16.93 -9.91
CA TYR A 26 7.06 16.45 -10.44
C TYR A 26 7.13 16.08 -11.93
N SER A 27 6.05 15.46 -12.42
CA SER A 27 5.81 15.13 -13.83
C SER A 27 4.34 15.36 -14.21
N THR A 28 4.06 15.61 -15.49
CA THR A 28 2.72 16.02 -15.99
C THR A 28 1.73 14.86 -16.17
N GLU A 29 2.23 13.63 -16.33
CA GLU A 29 1.42 12.40 -16.46
C GLU A 29 1.78 11.45 -15.33
N CYS A 30 1.42 11.85 -14.11
CA CYS A 30 1.88 11.19 -12.90
C CYS A 30 0.77 11.23 -11.86
N PRO A 31 -0.05 10.17 -11.76
CA PRO A 31 -1.13 10.10 -10.77
C PRO A 31 -0.66 10.33 -9.32
N PRO A 32 0.52 9.83 -8.89
CA PRO A 32 1.03 10.17 -7.55
C PRO A 32 1.38 11.66 -7.41
N CYS A 33 1.81 12.33 -8.49
CA CYS A 33 2.09 13.76 -8.49
C CYS A 33 0.80 14.58 -8.38
N GLU A 34 -0.27 14.17 -9.08
CA GLU A 34 -1.61 14.74 -8.95
C GLU A 34 -2.12 14.62 -7.50
N ALA A 35 -1.86 13.49 -6.85
CA ALA A 35 -2.24 13.25 -5.46
C ALA A 35 -1.41 14.09 -4.46
N LEU A 36 -0.13 14.35 -4.76
CA LEU A 36 0.75 15.16 -3.91
C LEU A 36 0.46 16.66 -4.04
N ALA A 37 0.17 17.15 -5.24
CA ALA A 37 0.01 18.59 -5.52
C ALA A 37 -0.88 19.35 -4.50
N PRO A 38 -2.12 18.92 -4.18
CA PRO A 38 -2.95 19.64 -3.20
C PRO A 38 -2.40 19.56 -1.77
N LYS A 39 -1.60 18.54 -1.44
CA LYS A 39 -0.93 18.44 -0.13
C LYS A 39 0.25 19.39 -0.05
N PHE A 40 1.02 19.49 -1.13
CA PHE A 40 2.12 20.42 -1.24
C PHE A 40 1.64 21.87 -1.15
N ASP A 41 0.56 22.22 -1.87
CA ASP A 41 -0.06 23.54 -1.79
C ASP A 41 -0.61 23.84 -0.38
N PHE A 42 -1.21 22.85 0.30
CA PHE A 42 -1.65 23.00 1.68
C PHE A 42 -0.51 23.39 2.64
N PHE A 43 0.66 22.74 2.54
CA PHE A 43 1.80 23.12 3.38
C PHE A 43 2.46 24.43 2.93
N HIS A 44 2.47 24.72 1.63
CA HIS A 44 2.91 26.00 1.10
C HIS A 44 2.11 27.15 1.72
N ASP A 45 0.77 27.07 1.70
CA ASP A 45 -0.08 28.12 2.24
C ASP A 45 0.15 28.36 3.74
N LEU A 46 0.41 27.28 4.50
CA LEU A 46 0.65 27.36 5.94
C LEU A 46 2.06 27.89 6.31
N TYR A 47 3.09 27.56 5.52
CA TYR A 47 4.48 27.72 5.94
C TYR A 47 5.35 28.55 4.97
N GLN A 48 4.79 29.17 3.93
CA GLN A 48 5.54 29.98 2.95
C GLN A 48 6.36 31.15 3.54
N ASP A 49 5.98 31.62 4.73
CA ASP A 49 6.68 32.69 5.45
C ASP A 49 7.96 32.18 6.14
N GLU A 50 8.01 30.90 6.53
CA GLU A 50 9.16 30.28 7.20
C GLU A 50 10.00 29.37 6.29
N VAL A 51 9.38 28.80 5.25
CA VAL A 51 9.98 27.81 4.36
C VAL A 51 9.62 28.16 2.92
N LYS A 52 10.61 28.13 2.02
CA LYS A 52 10.36 28.35 0.58
C LYS A 52 9.94 27.05 -0.10
N PHE A 53 8.96 27.14 -0.98
CA PHE A 53 8.41 26.00 -1.71
C PHE A 53 8.66 26.19 -3.20
N TYR A 54 9.26 25.19 -3.81
CA TYR A 54 9.53 25.17 -5.24
C TYR A 54 9.04 23.88 -5.88
N LYS A 55 8.71 23.97 -7.17
CA LYS A 55 8.45 22.81 -8.02
C LYS A 55 9.51 22.75 -9.11
N MET A 56 9.89 21.54 -9.52
CA MET A 56 10.80 21.34 -10.63
C MET A 56 10.30 20.21 -11.52
N PHE A 57 10.09 20.51 -12.80
CA PHE A 57 9.71 19.51 -13.77
C PHE A 57 10.89 18.56 -14.03
N ARG A 58 10.77 17.31 -13.57
CA ARG A 58 11.89 16.35 -13.55
C ARG A 58 12.44 16.07 -14.95
N GLN A 59 11.57 15.88 -15.94
CA GLN A 59 11.98 15.56 -17.31
C GLN A 59 12.66 16.73 -18.03
N GLY A 60 12.35 17.98 -17.65
CA GLY A 60 13.06 19.17 -18.12
C GLY A 60 14.42 19.36 -17.46
N ASN A 61 14.65 18.76 -16.29
CA ASN A 61 15.82 18.96 -15.43
C ASN A 61 16.55 17.64 -15.13
N LYS A 62 16.61 16.72 -16.11
CA LYS A 62 17.10 15.34 -15.93
C LYS A 62 18.51 15.25 -15.35
N GLU A 63 19.44 16.08 -15.83
CA GLU A 63 20.83 16.05 -15.39
C GLU A 63 20.95 16.39 -13.89
N LEU A 64 20.29 17.46 -13.46
CA LEU A 64 20.23 17.84 -12.05
C LEU A 64 19.52 16.78 -11.22
N ALA A 65 18.37 16.27 -11.70
CA ALA A 65 17.64 15.21 -11.01
C ALA A 65 18.52 13.96 -10.80
N LEU A 66 19.27 13.54 -11.83
CA LEU A 66 20.22 12.42 -11.74
C LEU A 66 21.37 12.72 -10.76
N LYS A 67 21.97 13.92 -10.83
CA LYS A 67 23.02 14.35 -9.90
C LYS A 67 22.56 14.34 -8.45
N LEU A 68 21.30 14.71 -8.21
CA LEU A 68 20.69 14.68 -6.89
C LEU A 68 20.21 13.27 -6.51
N GLY A 69 20.19 12.28 -7.41
CA GLY A 69 19.69 10.93 -7.14
C GLY A 69 18.16 10.82 -7.14
N VAL A 70 17.46 11.71 -7.85
CA VAL A 70 16.00 11.70 -8.01
C VAL A 70 15.61 10.84 -9.22
N SER A 71 15.23 9.59 -8.94
CA SER A 71 14.91 8.58 -9.95
C SER A 71 13.41 8.48 -10.32
N SER A 72 12.51 9.05 -9.52
CA SER A 72 11.06 8.93 -9.69
C SER A 72 10.33 10.25 -9.42
N SER A 73 9.06 10.31 -9.80
CA SER A 73 8.17 11.44 -9.54
C SER A 73 6.89 10.95 -8.84
N PRO A 74 6.32 11.71 -7.89
CA PRO A 74 6.94 12.89 -7.30
C PRO A 74 8.10 12.48 -6.39
N THR A 75 9.05 13.38 -6.17
CA THR A 75 10.04 13.25 -5.09
C THR A 75 10.20 14.58 -4.38
N LEU A 76 9.96 14.59 -3.06
CA LEU A 76 10.21 15.73 -2.18
C LEU A 76 11.61 15.68 -1.59
N LEU A 77 12.34 16.78 -1.70
CA LEU A 77 13.59 17.03 -0.98
C LEU A 77 13.41 18.22 -0.04
N PHE A 78 14.07 18.14 1.12
CA PHE A 78 13.97 19.12 2.20
C PHE A 78 15.36 19.64 2.55
N PHE A 79 15.56 20.94 2.37
CA PHE A 79 16.84 21.62 2.63
C PHE A 79 16.70 22.65 3.75
N LYS A 80 17.80 22.85 4.50
CA LYS A 80 17.99 24.00 5.38
C LYS A 80 19.44 24.46 5.30
N ASP A 81 19.63 25.75 5.05
CA ASP A 81 20.96 26.38 4.91
C ASP A 81 21.84 25.59 3.92
N GLY A 82 21.26 25.22 2.78
CA GLY A 82 21.91 24.49 1.68
C GLY A 82 22.14 22.99 1.88
N LYS A 83 21.74 22.41 3.01
CA LYS A 83 21.92 20.99 3.31
C LYS A 83 20.60 20.23 3.34
N GLU A 84 20.57 19.03 2.78
CA GLU A 84 19.41 18.13 2.88
C GLU A 84 19.27 17.67 4.35
N ILE A 85 18.08 17.83 4.94
CA ILE A 85 17.86 17.64 6.39
C ILE A 85 16.91 16.50 6.76
N ALA A 86 16.26 15.87 5.79
CA ALA A 86 15.26 14.83 6.04
C ALA A 86 15.31 13.76 4.95
N PRO A 87 14.79 12.54 5.24
CA PRO A 87 14.62 11.52 4.21
C PRO A 87 13.76 12.02 3.05
N ARG A 88 14.13 11.61 1.84
CA ARG A 88 13.35 11.89 0.63
C ARG A 88 12.04 11.13 0.67
N MET A 89 10.99 11.75 0.14
CA MET A 89 9.67 11.12 0.04
C MET A 89 9.30 11.01 -1.43
N SER A 90 8.92 9.83 -1.88
CA SER A 90 8.50 9.61 -3.27
C SER A 90 7.26 8.72 -3.36
N GLY A 91 6.56 8.80 -4.48
CA GLY A 91 5.35 8.01 -4.72
C GLY A 91 4.15 8.48 -3.86
N ALA A 92 3.63 7.59 -3.01
CA ALA A 92 2.40 7.80 -2.23
C ALA A 92 2.64 8.63 -0.95
N VAL A 93 3.04 9.90 -1.11
CA VAL A 93 3.38 10.76 0.03
C VAL A 93 2.14 11.26 0.78
N LYS A 94 2.10 11.04 2.10
CA LYS A 94 1.03 11.46 3.02
C LYS A 94 1.30 12.84 3.62
N LYS A 95 0.24 13.54 4.04
CA LYS A 95 0.37 14.81 4.76
C LYS A 95 1.10 14.66 6.09
N SER A 96 0.84 13.59 6.84
CA SER A 96 1.49 13.34 8.13
C SER A 96 3.01 13.16 8.01
N GLU A 97 3.49 12.57 6.92
CA GLU A 97 4.93 12.44 6.64
C GLU A 97 5.57 13.81 6.41
N ILE A 98 4.95 14.65 5.56
CA ILE A 98 5.43 16.02 5.31
C ILE A 98 5.39 16.81 6.63
N LYS A 99 4.26 16.79 7.35
CA LYS A 99 4.08 17.46 8.64
C LYS A 99 5.20 17.10 9.62
N LYS A 100 5.56 15.82 9.72
CA LYS A 100 6.64 15.34 10.59
C LYS A 100 7.97 16.06 10.31
N VAL A 101 8.32 16.26 9.04
CA VAL A 101 9.54 17.01 8.67
C VAL A 101 9.49 18.46 9.13
N PHE A 102 8.33 19.11 9.03
CA PHE A 102 8.15 20.49 9.49
C PHE A 102 8.31 20.61 11.01
N LEU A 103 7.79 19.66 11.77
CA LEU A 103 7.87 19.68 13.24
C LEU A 103 9.23 19.22 13.76
N GLU A 104 9.81 18.16 13.21
CA GLU A 104 11.01 17.52 13.77
C GLU A 104 12.30 18.09 13.17
N ASN A 105 12.35 18.27 11.84
CA ASN A 105 13.57 18.66 11.14
C ASN A 105 13.66 20.19 11.00
N TYR A 106 12.58 20.86 10.60
CA TYR A 106 12.54 22.32 10.57
C TYR A 106 12.31 22.96 11.94
N ARG A 107 11.77 22.20 12.90
CA ARG A 107 11.43 22.67 14.27
C ARG A 107 10.40 23.80 14.28
N LEU A 108 9.42 23.72 13.39
CA LEU A 108 8.34 24.69 13.27
C LEU A 108 7.16 24.31 14.18
N LYS A 109 6.31 25.28 14.47
CA LYS A 109 5.05 25.04 15.20
C LYS A 109 4.08 24.26 14.33
N ASP A 110 3.21 23.45 14.95
CA ASP A 110 2.12 22.79 14.25
C ASP A 110 1.02 23.80 13.89
N LYS A 111 0.99 24.21 12.62
CA LYS A 111 -0.04 25.10 12.06
C LYS A 111 -1.26 24.35 11.54
N THR A 112 -1.23 23.02 11.56
CA THR A 112 -2.38 22.19 11.17
C THR A 112 -3.36 22.00 12.32
N ALA A 113 -2.88 22.16 13.57
CA ALA A 113 -3.70 22.07 14.76
C ALA A 113 -4.82 23.12 14.75
N GLY A 114 -6.06 22.67 14.90
CA GLY A 114 -7.22 23.55 14.97
C GLY A 114 -7.73 24.06 13.61
N ILE A 115 -7.18 23.60 12.47
CA ILE A 115 -7.74 23.91 11.16
C ILE A 115 -9.19 23.42 11.09
N GLN A 116 -10.08 24.31 10.63
CA GLN A 116 -11.46 23.93 10.36
C GLN A 116 -11.50 23.01 9.14
N ARG A 117 -11.98 21.78 9.36
CA ARG A 117 -12.10 20.81 8.28
C ARG A 117 -13.14 21.25 7.25
N LYS A 118 -12.75 21.22 5.98
CA LYS A 118 -13.67 21.39 4.85
C LYS A 118 -14.59 20.17 4.77
N THR A 119 -15.90 20.41 4.77
CA THR A 119 -16.88 19.34 4.58
C THR A 119 -17.03 19.04 3.09
N ILE A 120 -16.95 17.76 2.74
CA ILE A 120 -17.15 17.22 1.39
C ILE A 120 -18.32 16.25 1.46
N GLU A 121 -19.42 16.61 0.80
CA GLU A 121 -20.58 15.72 0.67
C GLU A 121 -20.44 14.85 -0.58
N THR A 122 -20.68 13.55 -0.40
CA THR A 122 -20.72 12.55 -1.48
C THR A 122 -21.93 11.65 -1.30
N ASP A 123 -22.44 11.06 -2.38
CA ASP A 123 -23.51 10.06 -2.24
C ASP A 123 -22.90 8.74 -1.72
N LEU A 124 -21.76 8.34 -2.29
CA LEU A 124 -21.04 7.12 -1.94
C LEU A 124 -19.59 7.43 -1.60
N ALA A 125 -19.12 6.95 -0.45
CA ALA A 125 -17.70 6.89 -0.12
C ALA A 125 -17.21 5.44 -0.22
N ILE A 126 -16.05 5.22 -0.84
CA ILE A 126 -15.43 3.92 -0.99
C ILE A 126 -14.06 3.99 -0.30
N ILE A 127 -13.83 3.11 0.67
CA ILE A 127 -12.59 3.08 1.44
C ILE A 127 -11.73 1.93 0.91
N GLY A 128 -10.67 2.28 0.18
CA GLY A 128 -9.78 1.36 -0.53
C GLY A 128 -9.94 1.45 -2.04
N ALA A 129 -8.82 1.52 -2.74
CA ALA A 129 -8.68 1.67 -4.18
C ALA A 129 -7.97 0.46 -4.83
N GLY A 130 -8.15 -0.74 -4.25
CA GLY A 130 -7.83 -2.00 -4.93
C GLY A 130 -8.88 -2.39 -5.99
N PRO A 131 -8.81 -3.60 -6.57
CA PRO A 131 -9.74 -4.03 -7.61
C PRO A 131 -11.22 -3.89 -7.24
N ALA A 132 -11.59 -4.23 -6.00
CA ALA A 132 -12.97 -4.10 -5.51
C ALA A 132 -13.44 -2.64 -5.48
N GLY A 133 -12.64 -1.74 -4.87
CA GLY A 133 -12.99 -0.34 -4.74
C GLY A 133 -13.01 0.41 -6.06
N LEU A 134 -12.04 0.15 -6.94
CA LEU A 134 -12.00 0.73 -8.29
C LEU A 134 -13.20 0.29 -9.12
N THR A 135 -13.54 -1.01 -9.08
CA THR A 135 -14.73 -1.52 -9.77
C THR A 135 -16.01 -0.89 -9.22
N ALA A 136 -16.14 -0.82 -7.90
CA ALA A 136 -17.29 -0.21 -7.26
C ALA A 136 -17.46 1.26 -7.67
N GLY A 137 -16.35 2.00 -7.75
CA GLY A 137 -16.31 3.38 -8.24
C GLY A 137 -16.77 3.51 -9.69
N ILE A 138 -16.26 2.66 -10.59
CA ILE A 138 -16.67 2.65 -12.01
C ILE A 138 -18.19 2.47 -12.12
N TYR A 139 -18.76 1.48 -11.44
CA TYR A 139 -20.20 1.21 -11.49
C TYR A 139 -21.03 2.38 -10.92
N ALA A 140 -20.60 2.94 -9.78
CA ALA A 140 -21.34 4.00 -9.11
C ALA A 140 -21.35 5.29 -9.94
N SER A 141 -20.19 5.71 -10.47
CA SER A 141 -20.12 6.92 -11.29
C SER A 141 -20.87 6.78 -12.62
N ARG A 142 -20.88 5.58 -13.23
CA ARG A 142 -21.73 5.29 -14.41
C ARG A 142 -23.22 5.41 -14.11
N ALA A 143 -23.63 5.09 -12.89
CA ALA A 143 -24.99 5.30 -12.41
C ALA A 143 -25.29 6.76 -12.01
N LYS A 144 -24.36 7.69 -12.23
CA LYS A 144 -24.43 9.10 -11.82
C LYS A 144 -24.58 9.28 -10.31
N ILE A 145 -24.01 8.36 -9.53
CA ILE A 145 -23.86 8.51 -8.08
C ILE A 145 -22.58 9.30 -7.82
N LYS A 146 -22.67 10.42 -7.08
CA LYS A 146 -21.48 11.18 -6.70
C LYS A 146 -20.61 10.30 -5.81
N THR A 147 -19.41 9.95 -6.28
CA THR A 147 -18.59 8.90 -5.68
C THR A 147 -17.19 9.40 -5.37
N LEU A 148 -16.73 9.13 -4.14
CA LEU A 148 -15.40 9.45 -3.67
C LEU A 148 -14.68 8.17 -3.22
N VAL A 149 -13.55 7.84 -3.83
CA VAL A 149 -12.67 6.76 -3.41
C VAL A 149 -11.53 7.31 -2.56
N ILE A 150 -11.34 6.77 -1.37
CA ILE A 150 -10.32 7.20 -0.41
C ILE A 150 -9.36 6.03 -0.20
N ASP A 151 -8.06 6.25 -0.41
CA ASP A 151 -7.01 5.26 -0.16
C ASP A 151 -5.84 5.88 0.59
N GLN A 152 -5.28 5.10 1.53
CA GLN A 152 -4.11 5.52 2.30
C GLN A 152 -2.80 5.40 1.53
N GLY A 153 -2.80 4.76 0.37
CA GLY A 153 -1.71 4.68 -0.60
C GLY A 153 -2.16 5.11 -2.00
N ASN A 154 -1.43 4.65 -3.01
CA ASN A 154 -1.84 4.85 -4.40
C ASN A 154 -2.90 3.82 -4.83
N PRO A 155 -3.79 4.16 -5.77
CA PRO A 155 -4.70 3.20 -6.37
C PRO A 155 -4.00 1.95 -6.89
N GLY A 156 -4.63 0.80 -6.68
CA GLY A 156 -4.21 -0.52 -7.17
C GLY A 156 -4.14 -1.61 -6.11
N GLY A 157 -4.04 -1.25 -4.83
CA GLY A 157 -3.96 -2.22 -3.73
C GLY A 157 -2.82 -3.22 -3.91
N GLN A 158 -3.02 -4.47 -3.47
CA GLN A 158 -2.01 -5.53 -3.59
C GLN A 158 -1.60 -5.85 -5.04
N VAL A 159 -2.53 -5.71 -5.99
CA VAL A 159 -2.24 -6.03 -7.40
C VAL A 159 -1.19 -5.09 -7.98
N ASN A 160 -1.06 -3.87 -7.43
CA ASN A 160 -0.09 -2.90 -7.91
C ASN A 160 1.36 -3.34 -7.72
N ILE A 161 1.63 -4.22 -6.75
CA ILE A 161 2.97 -4.78 -6.54
C ILE A 161 3.15 -6.10 -7.30
N THR A 162 2.08 -6.76 -7.74
CA THR A 162 2.15 -8.02 -8.49
C THR A 162 2.91 -7.84 -9.80
N HIS A 163 3.96 -8.64 -10.01
CA HIS A 163 4.78 -8.56 -11.23
C HIS A 163 3.96 -8.90 -12.47
N LEU A 164 3.22 -10.00 -12.43
CA LEU A 164 2.48 -10.53 -13.57
C LEU A 164 1.16 -11.17 -13.14
N VAL A 165 0.10 -10.86 -13.88
CA VAL A 165 -1.26 -11.37 -13.69
C VAL A 165 -1.64 -12.19 -14.92
N ALA A 166 -1.73 -13.50 -14.75
CA ALA A 166 -2.08 -14.45 -15.82
C ALA A 166 -3.54 -14.92 -15.77
N ASN A 167 -4.22 -14.71 -14.64
CA ASN A 167 -5.53 -15.27 -14.33
C ASN A 167 -6.68 -14.24 -14.33
N TYR A 168 -6.45 -13.05 -14.89
CA TYR A 168 -7.50 -12.05 -15.07
C TYR A 168 -8.00 -12.05 -16.53
N PRO A 169 -9.24 -12.51 -16.79
CA PRO A 169 -9.74 -12.66 -18.16
C PRO A 169 -9.94 -11.29 -18.84
N GLY A 170 -9.82 -11.27 -20.17
CA GLY A 170 -10.04 -10.08 -20.99
C GLY A 170 -8.79 -9.22 -21.26
N THR A 171 -7.63 -9.58 -20.72
CA THR A 171 -6.34 -8.90 -20.99
C THR A 171 -5.66 -9.39 -22.28
N GLY A 172 -6.15 -10.50 -22.87
CA GLY A 172 -5.61 -11.15 -24.06
C GLY A 172 -4.34 -11.97 -23.82
N LYS A 173 -3.51 -11.55 -22.86
CA LYS A 173 -2.31 -12.24 -22.36
C LYS A 173 -2.03 -11.82 -20.92
N GLU A 174 -0.96 -12.37 -20.35
CA GLU A 174 -0.45 -11.93 -19.06
C GLU A 174 -0.13 -10.42 -19.06
N ILE A 175 -0.48 -9.73 -17.97
CA ILE A 175 -0.29 -8.29 -17.82
C ILE A 175 0.41 -7.97 -16.50
N GLN A 176 1.26 -6.95 -16.49
CA GLN A 176 1.86 -6.51 -15.23
C GLN A 176 0.80 -5.97 -14.28
N GLY A 177 0.87 -6.32 -12.99
CA GLY A 177 -0.18 -5.97 -12.03
C GLY A 177 -0.39 -4.45 -11.91
N PHE A 178 0.70 -3.68 -11.88
CA PHE A 178 0.61 -2.21 -11.91
C PHE A 178 -0.05 -1.67 -13.18
N MET A 179 0.17 -2.29 -14.35
CA MET A 179 -0.48 -1.88 -15.59
C MET A 179 -1.98 -2.19 -15.57
N LEU A 180 -2.37 -3.35 -15.04
CA LEU A 180 -3.79 -3.69 -14.87
C LEU A 180 -4.48 -2.68 -13.94
N MET A 181 -3.85 -2.34 -12.83
CA MET A 181 -4.36 -1.34 -11.88
C MET A 181 -4.38 0.07 -12.43
N HIS A 182 -3.36 0.44 -13.21
CA HIS A 182 -3.34 1.70 -13.93
C HIS A 182 -4.55 1.80 -14.89
N HIS A 183 -4.79 0.79 -15.73
CA HIS A 183 -5.95 0.77 -16.63
C HIS A 183 -7.29 0.87 -15.87
N MET A 184 -7.45 0.14 -14.77
CA MET A 184 -8.66 0.21 -13.95
C MET A 184 -8.84 1.57 -13.27
N SER A 185 -7.76 2.16 -12.77
CA SER A 185 -7.77 3.49 -12.16
C SER A 185 -8.12 4.58 -13.19
N GLU A 186 -7.53 4.53 -14.38
CA GLU A 186 -7.84 5.48 -15.45
C GLU A 186 -9.28 5.31 -15.93
N GLN A 187 -9.78 4.08 -16.04
CA GLN A 187 -11.19 3.84 -16.32
C GLN A 187 -12.11 4.45 -15.25
N ALA A 188 -11.77 4.30 -13.97
CA ALA A 188 -12.53 4.92 -12.88
C ALA A 188 -12.53 6.46 -12.98
N LYS A 189 -11.36 7.07 -13.19
CA LYS A 189 -11.25 8.53 -13.40
C LYS A 189 -12.06 9.02 -14.60
N LEU A 190 -11.97 8.34 -15.74
CA LEU A 190 -12.71 8.70 -16.96
C LEU A 190 -14.24 8.61 -16.79
N ASN A 191 -14.71 7.76 -15.87
CA ASN A 191 -16.14 7.68 -15.53
C ASN A 191 -16.57 8.70 -14.47
N GLY A 192 -15.65 9.55 -13.96
CA GLY A 192 -15.95 10.63 -13.01
C GLY A 192 -15.81 10.24 -11.54
N VAL A 193 -15.04 9.20 -11.22
CA VAL A 193 -14.69 8.89 -9.82
C VAL A 193 -13.69 9.94 -9.30
N GLU A 194 -14.00 10.56 -8.17
CA GLU A 194 -13.06 11.41 -7.44
C GLU A 194 -12.17 10.56 -6.50
N PHE A 195 -10.91 10.94 -6.36
CA PHE A 195 -9.93 10.21 -5.54
C PHE A 195 -9.31 11.08 -4.45
N LEU A 196 -9.20 10.52 -3.24
CA LEU A 196 -8.28 10.97 -2.19
C LEU A 196 -7.21 9.89 -1.99
N SER A 197 -6.15 9.98 -2.78
CA SER A 197 -5.02 9.02 -2.74
C SER A 197 -3.96 9.45 -1.74
N ALA A 198 -3.24 8.48 -1.16
CA ALA A 198 -2.23 8.66 -0.12
C ALA A 198 -2.73 9.58 1.01
N SER A 199 -4.01 9.46 1.37
CA SER A 199 -4.69 10.33 2.34
C SER A 199 -4.96 9.54 3.62
N GLU A 200 -4.66 10.12 4.77
CA GLU A 200 -4.77 9.41 6.05
C GLU A 200 -6.21 9.46 6.56
N ILE A 201 -6.79 8.31 6.90
CA ILE A 201 -8.11 8.27 7.54
C ILE A 201 -7.88 8.34 9.05
N MET A 202 -8.10 9.53 9.62
CA MET A 202 -7.91 9.79 11.05
C MET A 202 -9.06 9.24 11.89
N ASN A 203 -10.28 9.24 11.34
CA ASN A 203 -11.45 8.72 12.01
C ASN A 203 -12.48 8.25 10.99
N LEU A 204 -13.19 7.17 11.32
CA LEU A 204 -14.29 6.62 10.55
C LEU A 204 -15.46 6.39 11.51
N ASP A 205 -16.63 6.91 11.17
CA ASP A 205 -17.89 6.65 11.86
C ASP A 205 -18.87 6.04 10.85
N LEU A 206 -19.06 4.73 10.93
CA LEU A 206 -19.93 3.97 10.03
C LEU A 206 -21.42 4.20 10.30
N ALA A 207 -21.80 4.50 11.55
CA ALA A 207 -23.18 4.76 11.90
C ALA A 207 -23.67 6.04 11.21
N ASN A 208 -22.88 7.11 11.34
CA ASN A 208 -23.16 8.43 10.76
C ASN A 208 -22.62 8.61 9.34
N LYS A 209 -21.90 7.62 8.80
CA LYS A 209 -21.21 7.66 7.50
C LYS A 209 -20.33 8.90 7.33
N THR A 210 -19.53 9.19 8.35
CA THR A 210 -18.57 10.31 8.31
C THR A 210 -17.13 9.81 8.40
N ILE A 211 -16.23 10.49 7.68
CA ILE A 211 -14.82 10.13 7.60
C ILE A 211 -14.00 11.40 7.79
N LEU A 212 -13.11 11.41 8.78
CA LEU A 212 -12.11 12.47 8.91
C LEU A 212 -10.86 12.03 8.15
N VAL A 213 -10.50 12.80 7.13
CA VAL A 213 -9.39 12.51 6.23
C VAL A 213 -8.38 13.65 6.30
N ASP A 214 -7.14 13.31 6.61
CA ASP A 214 -6.08 14.24 6.99
C ASP A 214 -6.55 15.26 8.07
N ASP A 215 -5.75 16.30 8.29
CA ASP A 215 -6.06 17.38 9.24
C ASP A 215 -7.19 18.32 8.75
N ASP A 216 -7.58 18.26 7.47
CA ASP A 216 -8.36 19.33 6.82
C ASP A 216 -9.66 18.90 6.12
N LYS A 217 -10.04 17.62 6.10
CA LYS A 217 -11.27 17.16 5.42
C LYS A 217 -12.19 16.35 6.31
N LYS A 218 -13.49 16.62 6.18
CA LYS A 218 -14.58 15.81 6.72
C LYS A 218 -15.46 15.35 5.56
N ILE A 219 -15.49 14.06 5.30
CA ILE A 219 -16.36 13.45 4.30
C ILE A 219 -17.67 13.08 4.99
N VAL A 220 -18.79 13.41 4.35
CA VAL A 220 -20.14 12.99 4.76
C VAL A 220 -20.76 12.25 3.57
N ALA A 221 -21.09 10.97 3.78
CA ALA A 221 -21.63 10.10 2.73
C ALA A 221 -23.03 9.60 3.07
N LYS A 222 -23.80 9.18 2.06
CA LYS A 222 -25.09 8.48 2.29
C LYS A 222 -24.89 6.99 2.48
N ALA A 223 -23.88 6.42 1.82
CA ALA A 223 -23.46 5.03 1.98
C ALA A 223 -21.92 4.91 1.94
N ILE A 224 -21.40 3.82 2.50
CA ILE A 224 -19.98 3.48 2.52
C ILE A 224 -19.76 2.07 1.97
N ILE A 225 -18.79 1.90 1.08
CA ILE A 225 -18.23 0.58 0.74
C ILE A 225 -16.84 0.46 1.38
N ILE A 226 -16.67 -0.53 2.25
CA ILE A 226 -15.38 -0.92 2.82
C ILE A 226 -14.72 -1.91 1.86
N ALA A 227 -13.62 -1.48 1.23
CA ALA A 227 -12.84 -2.25 0.26
C ALA A 227 -11.33 -2.22 0.61
N THR A 228 -11.02 -2.23 1.92
CA THR A 228 -9.65 -2.07 2.44
C THR A 228 -8.76 -3.29 2.20
N GLY A 229 -9.33 -4.42 1.75
CA GLY A 229 -8.58 -5.63 1.42
C GLY A 229 -7.87 -6.25 2.61
N SER A 230 -6.71 -6.85 2.32
CA SER A 230 -5.85 -7.50 3.31
C SER A 230 -4.40 -7.01 3.13
N LYS A 231 -3.51 -7.41 4.03
CA LYS A 231 -2.06 -7.25 3.88
C LYS A 231 -1.34 -8.53 4.32
N PRO A 232 -0.12 -8.79 3.82
CA PRO A 232 0.69 -9.88 4.34
C PRO A 232 0.83 -9.77 5.86
N ARG A 233 0.73 -10.90 6.56
CA ARG A 233 1.04 -10.98 7.98
C ARG A 233 2.54 -10.81 8.16
N LYS A 234 2.90 -10.05 9.19
CA LYS A 234 4.28 -9.88 9.65
C LYS A 234 4.56 -10.85 10.79
N LEU A 235 5.81 -11.26 10.94
CA LEU A 235 6.28 -12.05 12.08
C LEU A 235 6.27 -11.22 13.37
N GLY A 236 6.45 -9.90 13.27
CA GLY A 236 6.51 -8.98 14.41
C GLY A 236 7.82 -9.08 15.19
N ILE A 237 8.91 -9.50 14.53
CA ILE A 237 10.22 -9.73 15.18
C ILE A 237 11.23 -8.63 14.86
N GLU A 238 12.27 -8.52 15.68
CA GLU A 238 13.32 -7.51 15.51
C GLU A 238 13.98 -7.62 14.12
N GLY A 239 14.14 -6.47 13.47
CA GLY A 239 14.77 -6.35 12.15
C GLY A 239 13.81 -6.50 10.97
N GLU A 240 12.61 -7.07 11.14
CA GLU A 240 11.68 -7.31 10.03
C GLU A 240 11.31 -6.01 9.30
N ASP A 241 10.86 -4.99 10.03
CA ASP A 241 10.48 -3.70 9.46
C ASP A 241 11.67 -2.94 8.87
N ARG A 242 12.86 -3.12 9.44
CA ARG A 242 14.08 -2.44 9.00
C ARG A 242 14.59 -2.99 7.66
N PHE A 243 14.44 -4.30 7.44
CA PHE A 243 14.95 -4.98 6.25
C PHE A 243 13.85 -5.34 5.24
N ALA A 244 12.59 -4.96 5.49
CA ALA A 244 11.51 -5.05 4.51
C ALA A 244 11.86 -4.29 3.22
N GLY A 245 11.79 -4.97 2.07
CA GLY A 245 12.24 -4.45 0.77
C GLY A 245 13.75 -4.34 0.61
N ASN A 246 14.53 -4.73 1.62
CA ASN A 246 15.99 -4.70 1.63
C ASN A 246 16.55 -6.03 2.16
N GLY A 247 16.12 -7.10 1.49
CA GLY A 247 16.46 -8.49 1.83
C GLY A 247 15.30 -9.31 2.40
N ILE A 248 14.22 -8.66 2.87
CA ILE A 248 12.97 -9.34 3.27
C ILE A 248 11.84 -8.97 2.30
N SER A 249 11.18 -9.98 1.75
CA SER A 249 10.05 -9.87 0.82
C SER A 249 8.82 -10.60 1.34
N TYR A 250 7.66 -10.19 0.84
CA TYR A 250 6.36 -10.80 1.07
C TYR A 250 5.68 -11.23 -0.24
N CYS A 251 6.41 -11.19 -1.36
CA CYS A 251 5.87 -11.49 -2.68
C CYS A 251 6.93 -12.13 -3.58
N ALA A 252 6.83 -13.46 -3.75
CA ALA A 252 7.74 -14.23 -4.60
C ALA A 252 7.70 -13.78 -6.06
N THR A 253 6.49 -13.60 -6.61
CA THR A 253 6.34 -13.13 -8.00
C THR A 253 6.92 -11.73 -8.24
N CYS A 254 6.90 -10.86 -7.23
CA CYS A 254 7.42 -9.50 -7.30
C CYS A 254 8.95 -9.47 -7.26
N ASP A 255 9.53 -10.13 -6.26
CA ASP A 255 10.94 -9.93 -5.92
C ASP A 255 11.84 -11.11 -6.30
N GLY A 256 11.28 -12.27 -6.62
CA GLY A 256 12.01 -13.52 -6.85
C GLY A 256 13.12 -13.40 -7.90
N LYS A 257 12.89 -12.64 -8.98
CA LYS A 257 13.88 -12.41 -10.03
C LYS A 257 15.14 -11.67 -9.54
N PHE A 258 15.06 -10.84 -8.51
CA PHE A 258 16.25 -10.17 -7.93
C PHE A 258 17.17 -11.13 -7.16
N TYR A 259 16.72 -12.36 -6.98
CA TYR A 259 17.43 -13.46 -6.32
C TYR A 259 17.84 -14.57 -7.29
N GLU A 260 17.94 -14.24 -8.58
CA GLU A 260 18.47 -15.16 -9.60
C GLU A 260 19.86 -15.68 -9.20
N GLY A 261 20.00 -17.02 -9.14
CA GLY A 261 21.23 -17.69 -8.71
C GLY A 261 21.60 -17.57 -7.23
N LYS A 262 20.76 -16.92 -6.41
CA LYS A 262 20.98 -16.71 -4.97
C LYS A 262 20.34 -17.81 -4.11
N LYS A 263 20.59 -17.78 -2.80
CA LYS A 263 19.97 -18.65 -1.81
C LYS A 263 18.92 -17.91 -1.00
N LEU A 264 17.83 -18.59 -0.63
CA LEU A 264 16.71 -17.96 0.09
C LEU A 264 16.28 -18.74 1.33
N TYR A 265 15.71 -18.03 2.30
CA TYR A 265 14.78 -18.62 3.27
C TYR A 265 13.34 -18.27 2.92
N VAL A 266 12.45 -19.23 3.10
CA VAL A 266 10.99 -19.02 3.02
C VAL A 266 10.40 -19.34 4.38
N ILE A 267 9.60 -18.43 4.95
CA ILE A 267 8.97 -18.64 6.26
C ILE A 267 7.50 -18.99 6.07
N GLY A 268 7.09 -20.16 6.56
CA GLY A 268 5.71 -20.63 6.51
C GLY A 268 5.60 -22.10 6.05
N GLY A 269 4.40 -22.65 6.13
CA GLY A 269 4.16 -24.05 5.72
C GLY A 269 2.74 -24.34 5.23
N GLY A 270 1.92 -23.31 5.00
CA GLY A 270 0.63 -23.45 4.31
C GLY A 270 0.80 -23.40 2.79
N ASN A 271 -0.31 -23.49 2.05
CA ASN A 271 -0.30 -23.48 0.57
C ASN A 271 0.58 -22.37 -0.02
N SER A 272 0.41 -21.11 0.43
CA SER A 272 1.21 -19.99 -0.07
C SER A 272 2.71 -20.19 0.12
N ALA A 273 3.15 -20.74 1.25
CA ALA A 273 4.58 -20.95 1.48
C ALA A 273 5.16 -22.02 0.55
N VAL A 274 4.44 -23.13 0.36
CA VAL A 274 4.90 -24.27 -0.41
C VAL A 274 4.84 -23.98 -1.92
N GLU A 275 3.72 -23.47 -2.42
CA GLU A 275 3.52 -23.18 -3.84
C GLU A 275 4.42 -22.03 -4.32
N GLU A 276 4.54 -20.95 -3.56
CA GLU A 276 5.45 -19.83 -3.92
C GLU A 276 6.92 -20.26 -3.82
N SER A 277 7.27 -21.21 -2.94
CA SER A 277 8.61 -21.80 -2.93
C SER A 277 8.90 -22.56 -4.21
N LEU A 278 7.98 -23.38 -4.69
CA LEU A 278 8.11 -24.09 -5.97
C LEU A 278 8.36 -23.11 -7.11
N TYR A 279 7.58 -22.02 -7.19
CA TYR A 279 7.80 -20.95 -8.16
C TYR A 279 9.20 -20.30 -8.02
N LEU A 280 9.63 -19.97 -6.80
CA LEU A 280 10.95 -19.38 -6.57
C LEU A 280 12.11 -20.26 -7.07
N THR A 281 11.94 -21.60 -7.09
CA THR A 281 12.97 -22.53 -7.58
C THR A 281 13.34 -22.35 -9.05
N GLU A 282 12.50 -21.67 -9.85
CA GLU A 282 12.82 -21.33 -11.24
C GLU A 282 14.00 -20.34 -11.33
N PHE A 283 14.15 -19.45 -10.34
CA PHE A 283 15.14 -18.38 -10.35
C PHE A 283 16.34 -18.69 -9.44
N VAL A 284 16.08 -19.29 -8.28
CA VAL A 284 17.08 -19.38 -7.21
C VAL A 284 17.95 -20.62 -7.33
N LYS A 285 19.12 -20.58 -6.66
CA LYS A 285 20.03 -21.72 -6.57
C LYS A 285 19.52 -22.78 -5.60
N GLU A 286 19.04 -22.34 -4.44
CA GLU A 286 18.56 -23.19 -3.35
C GLU A 286 17.66 -22.34 -2.45
N LEU A 287 16.62 -22.94 -1.86
CA LEU A 287 15.83 -22.30 -0.82
C LEU A 287 15.60 -23.26 0.35
N THR A 288 15.51 -22.72 1.56
CA THR A 288 15.11 -23.48 2.76
C THR A 288 13.79 -22.95 3.29
N ILE A 289 12.77 -23.80 3.34
CA ILE A 289 11.50 -23.49 3.99
C ILE A 289 11.67 -23.70 5.50
N ILE A 290 11.45 -22.65 6.29
CA ILE A 290 11.48 -22.67 7.75
C ILE A 290 10.05 -22.69 8.25
N HIS A 291 9.71 -23.74 8.97
CA HIS A 291 8.34 -23.97 9.43
C HIS A 291 8.31 -24.40 10.90
N GLN A 292 7.37 -23.82 11.65
CA GLN A 292 7.25 -24.04 13.09
C GLN A 292 6.65 -25.41 13.45
N PHE A 293 5.86 -26.03 12.57
CA PHE A 293 5.33 -27.37 12.79
C PHE A 293 6.29 -28.43 12.25
N ASP A 294 6.02 -29.69 12.57
CA ASP A 294 6.75 -30.86 12.08
C ASP A 294 6.22 -31.42 10.75
N GLU A 295 5.11 -30.86 10.26
CA GLU A 295 4.52 -31.15 8.96
C GLU A 295 4.00 -29.88 8.28
N PHE A 296 3.86 -29.92 6.95
CA PHE A 296 3.23 -28.84 6.20
C PHE A 296 1.71 -28.87 6.35
N GLN A 297 1.10 -27.71 6.20
CA GLN A 297 -0.35 -27.49 6.20
C GLN A 297 -0.88 -27.18 4.78
N ALA A 298 -0.03 -27.38 3.77
CA ALA A 298 -0.37 -27.23 2.37
C ALA A 298 -1.11 -28.46 1.82
N ASN A 299 -1.61 -28.37 0.59
CA ASN A 299 -2.18 -29.49 -0.10
C ASN A 299 -1.12 -30.56 -0.40
N GLN A 300 -1.55 -31.82 -0.39
CA GLN A 300 -0.66 -32.98 -0.47
C GLN A 300 0.20 -32.98 -1.75
N THR A 301 -0.37 -32.57 -2.89
CA THR A 301 0.36 -32.50 -4.17
C THR A 301 1.52 -31.51 -4.11
N ALA A 302 1.28 -30.29 -3.61
CA ALA A 302 2.33 -29.29 -3.48
C ALA A 302 3.42 -29.73 -2.48
N ILE A 303 3.05 -30.44 -1.41
CA ILE A 303 4.00 -31.02 -0.46
C ILE A 303 4.91 -32.03 -1.15
N GLU A 304 4.33 -32.96 -1.91
CA GLU A 304 5.07 -34.00 -2.64
C GLU A 304 6.03 -33.39 -3.67
N GLU A 305 5.56 -32.41 -4.44
CA GLU A 305 6.39 -31.68 -5.41
C GLU A 305 7.52 -30.92 -4.72
N ALA A 306 7.24 -30.22 -3.61
CA ALA A 306 8.24 -29.46 -2.88
C ALA A 306 9.32 -30.36 -2.27
N LEU A 307 8.94 -31.50 -1.70
CA LEU A 307 9.87 -32.46 -1.12
C LEU A 307 10.69 -33.22 -2.19
N ALA A 308 10.15 -33.37 -3.41
CA ALA A 308 10.87 -33.97 -4.54
C ALA A 308 11.84 -32.99 -5.22
N ASN A 309 11.69 -31.68 -5.02
CA ASN A 309 12.51 -30.67 -5.68
C ASN A 309 13.90 -30.55 -5.01
N PRO A 310 15.01 -30.84 -5.72
CA PRO A 310 16.35 -30.85 -5.11
C PRO A 310 16.87 -29.47 -4.69
N LYS A 311 16.21 -28.38 -5.12
CA LYS A 311 16.55 -27.02 -4.68
C LYS A 311 15.87 -26.63 -3.37
N ILE A 312 14.90 -27.40 -2.89
CA ILE A 312 14.14 -27.10 -1.67
C ILE A 312 14.67 -27.95 -0.52
N LYS A 313 15.01 -27.27 0.57
CA LYS A 313 15.27 -27.86 1.88
C LYS A 313 14.16 -27.44 2.84
N VAL A 314 13.96 -28.22 3.91
CA VAL A 314 12.97 -27.89 4.93
C VAL A 314 13.61 -27.95 6.31
N LEU A 315 13.35 -26.92 7.11
CA LEU A 315 13.72 -26.82 8.51
C LEU A 315 12.44 -26.73 9.35
N PHE A 316 11.95 -27.91 9.74
CA PHE A 316 10.76 -28.07 10.58
C PHE A 316 11.04 -27.77 12.06
N SER A 317 9.99 -27.51 12.83
CA SER A 317 10.07 -27.21 14.27
C SER A 317 10.95 -26.00 14.59
N HIS A 318 11.11 -25.07 13.65
CA HIS A 318 11.93 -23.87 13.83
C HIS A 318 11.12 -22.61 13.60
N GLU A 319 11.35 -21.61 14.46
CA GLU A 319 10.69 -20.30 14.37
C GLU A 319 11.72 -19.17 14.29
N PRO A 320 11.57 -18.20 13.37
CA PRO A 320 12.39 -17.00 13.35
C PRO A 320 12.26 -16.17 14.63
N ARG A 321 13.39 -15.72 15.18
CA ARG A 321 13.44 -14.84 16.36
C ARG A 321 13.96 -13.44 16.07
N LYS A 322 14.88 -13.30 15.12
CA LYS A 322 15.50 -12.01 14.79
C LYS A 322 16.13 -12.00 13.39
N PHE A 323 15.92 -10.91 12.66
CA PHE A 323 16.69 -10.60 11.45
C PHE A 323 17.89 -9.71 11.81
N ILE A 324 19.06 -9.99 11.25
CA ILE A 324 20.33 -9.34 11.59
C ILE A 324 20.98 -8.78 10.31
N GLY A 325 21.50 -7.56 10.41
CA GLY A 325 22.35 -6.95 9.38
C GLY A 325 22.58 -5.44 9.59
N GLU A 326 23.52 -4.87 8.83
CA GLU A 326 23.86 -3.44 8.95
C GLU A 326 23.15 -2.60 7.88
N LYS A 327 23.40 -2.91 6.61
CA LYS A 327 22.84 -2.18 5.46
C LYS A 327 21.63 -2.85 4.82
N GLY A 328 21.36 -4.10 5.17
CA GLY A 328 20.27 -4.94 4.68
C GLY A 328 20.25 -6.25 5.47
N TYR A 329 19.37 -7.18 5.11
CA TYR A 329 19.38 -8.52 5.71
C TYR A 329 20.70 -9.26 5.43
N GLU A 330 21.26 -9.90 6.46
CA GLU A 330 22.47 -10.73 6.35
C GLU A 330 22.29 -12.11 7.00
N LYS A 331 21.57 -12.19 8.13
CA LYS A 331 21.41 -13.43 8.91
C LYS A 331 20.05 -13.52 9.56
N LEU A 332 19.62 -14.74 9.83
CA LEU A 332 18.37 -15.06 10.53
C LEU A 332 18.68 -15.90 11.79
N GLU A 333 18.31 -15.39 12.97
CA GLU A 333 18.26 -16.20 14.18
C GLU A 333 16.96 -17.00 14.19
N VAL A 334 17.07 -18.32 14.40
CA VAL A 334 15.95 -19.23 14.55
C VAL A 334 16.07 -19.98 15.87
N GLU A 335 14.93 -20.34 16.44
CA GLU A 335 14.82 -21.19 17.63
C GLU A 335 14.24 -22.55 17.25
N ASP A 336 14.90 -23.63 17.67
CA ASP A 336 14.32 -24.95 17.65
C ASP A 336 13.27 -25.05 18.77
N LEU A 337 12.01 -25.21 18.39
CA LEU A 337 10.88 -25.21 19.33
C LEU A 337 10.84 -26.46 20.22
N LYS A 338 11.58 -27.52 19.88
CA LYS A 338 11.65 -28.76 20.68
C LYS A 338 12.71 -28.64 21.78
N THR A 339 13.83 -27.97 21.50
CA THR A 339 14.97 -27.88 22.45
C THR A 339 15.09 -26.52 23.12
N GLY A 340 14.50 -25.47 22.54
CA GLY A 340 14.70 -24.08 22.92
C GLY A 340 16.06 -23.51 22.47
N GLU A 341 16.87 -24.27 21.74
CA GLU A 341 18.18 -23.84 21.26
C GLU A 341 18.03 -22.79 20.14
N ARG A 342 18.83 -21.73 20.21
CA ARG A 342 18.90 -20.70 19.18
C ARG A 342 20.15 -20.83 18.34
N LYS A 343 20.00 -20.69 17.02
CA LYS A 343 21.12 -20.66 16.07
C LYS A 343 20.93 -19.56 15.05
N VAL A 344 22.06 -19.06 14.54
CA VAL A 344 22.08 -18.04 13.50
C VAL A 344 22.37 -18.72 12.16
N LEU A 345 21.46 -18.55 11.21
CA LEU A 345 21.59 -18.98 9.84
C LEU A 345 22.08 -17.80 8.99
N SER A 346 23.08 -18.04 8.14
CA SER A 346 23.72 -16.99 7.34
C SER A 346 24.01 -17.41 5.89
N ASP A 347 23.35 -18.47 5.41
CA ASP A 347 23.58 -19.03 4.09
C ASP A 347 22.51 -18.64 3.05
N ALA A 348 21.66 -17.66 3.36
CA ALA A 348 20.69 -17.10 2.44
C ALA A 348 20.92 -15.60 2.21
N ASP A 349 20.68 -15.16 0.98
CA ASP A 349 20.79 -13.77 0.53
C ASP A 349 19.49 -12.98 0.76
N GLY A 350 18.39 -13.66 1.05
CA GLY A 350 17.09 -13.03 1.30
C GLY A 350 16.08 -13.96 1.96
N VAL A 351 15.00 -13.35 2.44
CA VAL A 351 13.90 -14.04 3.15
C VAL A 351 12.56 -13.67 2.53
N PHE A 352 11.73 -14.67 2.28
CA PHE A 352 10.35 -14.51 1.83
C PHE A 352 9.40 -14.98 2.93
N ILE A 353 8.46 -14.14 3.34
CA ILE A 353 7.54 -14.43 4.45
C ILE A 353 6.14 -14.73 3.91
N PHE A 354 5.69 -15.98 4.06
CA PHE A 354 4.41 -16.50 3.56
C PHE A 354 3.57 -17.15 4.67
N ILE A 355 3.34 -16.40 5.74
CA ILE A 355 2.55 -16.84 6.91
C ILE A 355 1.07 -16.42 6.82
N GLY A 356 0.59 -16.13 5.61
CA GLY A 356 -0.78 -15.75 5.31
C GLY A 356 -1.04 -14.24 5.34
N TYR A 357 -2.32 -13.89 5.25
CA TYR A 357 -2.79 -12.51 5.15
C TYR A 357 -3.65 -12.15 6.35
N GLN A 358 -3.72 -10.86 6.66
CA GLN A 358 -4.63 -10.32 7.65
C GLN A 358 -5.52 -9.23 7.03
N PRO A 359 -6.83 -9.21 7.35
CA PRO A 359 -7.73 -8.16 6.89
C PRO A 359 -7.30 -6.79 7.43
N GLN A 360 -7.45 -5.75 6.61
CA GLN A 360 -7.17 -4.37 7.04
C GLN A 360 -8.40 -3.76 7.72
N ASN A 361 -8.64 -4.15 8.98
CA ASN A 361 -9.85 -3.82 9.72
C ASN A 361 -9.70 -2.75 10.81
N GLU A 362 -8.49 -2.23 11.05
CA GLU A 362 -8.17 -1.34 12.17
C GLU A 362 -9.09 -0.12 12.28
N LEU A 363 -9.56 0.41 11.14
CA LEU A 363 -10.44 1.58 11.09
C LEU A 363 -11.85 1.35 11.63
N PHE A 364 -12.32 0.10 11.67
CA PHE A 364 -13.73 -0.23 11.96
C PHE A 364 -13.93 -1.48 12.82
N LYS A 365 -12.86 -2.12 13.30
CA LYS A 365 -12.94 -3.34 14.11
C LYS A 365 -13.80 -3.22 15.37
N ASN A 366 -13.98 -2.00 15.89
CA ASN A 366 -14.81 -1.72 17.07
C ASN A 366 -16.24 -1.26 16.71
N GLN A 367 -16.59 -1.23 15.42
CA GLN A 367 -17.89 -0.77 14.91
C GLN A 367 -18.67 -1.88 14.21
N LEU A 368 -18.03 -3.00 13.87
CA LEU A 368 -18.63 -4.14 13.20
C LEU A 368 -18.33 -5.46 13.95
N ASN A 369 -19.23 -6.42 13.85
CA ASN A 369 -19.08 -7.78 14.33
C ASN A 369 -18.22 -8.57 13.35
N LEU A 370 -16.90 -8.51 13.53
CA LEU A 370 -15.96 -9.28 12.72
C LEU A 370 -15.99 -10.77 13.11
N ASN A 371 -15.71 -11.66 12.16
CA ASN A 371 -15.50 -13.06 12.48
C ASN A 371 -14.20 -13.25 13.30
N GLN A 372 -13.95 -14.47 13.79
CA GLN A 372 -12.77 -14.79 14.61
C GLN A 372 -11.42 -14.49 13.91
N TRP A 373 -11.43 -14.35 12.59
CA TRP A 373 -10.26 -14.05 11.77
C TRP A 373 -10.15 -12.56 11.39
N GLY A 374 -11.07 -11.72 11.87
CA GLY A 374 -11.09 -10.28 11.65
C GLY A 374 -11.72 -9.83 10.32
N TYR A 375 -12.41 -10.71 9.59
CA TYR A 375 -13.09 -10.36 8.34
C TYR A 375 -14.53 -9.92 8.60
N ILE A 376 -15.08 -9.11 7.70
CA ILE A 376 -16.46 -8.60 7.78
C ILE A 376 -17.43 -9.68 7.27
N PRO A 377 -18.39 -10.16 8.09
CA PRO A 377 -19.50 -10.97 7.59
C PRO A 377 -20.41 -10.08 6.74
N ALA A 378 -20.42 -10.31 5.42
CA ALA A 378 -21.28 -9.59 4.48
C ALA A 378 -22.07 -10.57 3.63
N ASN A 379 -23.37 -10.30 3.47
CA ASN A 379 -24.27 -11.19 2.74
C ASN A 379 -23.99 -11.21 1.22
N GLU A 380 -24.80 -11.92 0.44
CA GLU A 380 -24.65 -12.00 -1.02
C GLU A 380 -24.83 -10.65 -1.73
N LYS A 381 -25.48 -9.68 -1.08
CA LYS A 381 -25.63 -8.29 -1.57
C LYS A 381 -24.50 -7.38 -1.12
N MET A 382 -23.48 -7.93 -0.44
CA MET A 382 -22.37 -7.22 0.19
C MET A 382 -22.77 -6.30 1.34
N GLU A 383 -23.98 -6.43 1.89
CA GLU A 383 -24.45 -5.65 3.03
C GLU A 383 -23.79 -6.15 4.32
N THR A 384 -23.38 -5.23 5.18
CA THR A 384 -23.01 -5.52 6.56
C THR A 384 -24.23 -5.38 7.48
N GLU A 385 -24.06 -5.57 8.79
CA GLU A 385 -25.11 -5.33 9.77
C GLU A 385 -25.48 -3.83 9.93
N ILE A 386 -24.69 -2.89 9.40
CA ILE A 386 -24.99 -1.46 9.44
C ILE A 386 -25.67 -1.04 8.14
N PRO A 387 -26.92 -0.54 8.17
CA PRO A 387 -27.60 -0.05 6.98
C PRO A 387 -26.81 1.03 6.24
N GLY A 388 -26.67 0.84 4.92
CA GLY A 388 -25.90 1.72 4.05
C GLY A 388 -24.39 1.51 4.11
N VAL A 389 -23.91 0.47 4.81
CA VAL A 389 -22.52 0.05 4.80
C VAL A 389 -22.40 -1.31 4.12
N PHE A 390 -21.44 -1.41 3.21
CA PHE A 390 -21.17 -2.59 2.42
C PHE A 390 -19.71 -2.99 2.54
N ALA A 391 -19.37 -4.25 2.30
CA ALA A 391 -18.00 -4.74 2.30
C ALA A 391 -17.69 -5.55 1.04
N ALA A 392 -16.58 -5.23 0.37
CA ALA A 392 -16.21 -5.83 -0.92
C ALA A 392 -14.72 -6.18 -1.02
N GLY A 393 -14.41 -7.27 -1.72
CA GLY A 393 -13.04 -7.74 -1.88
C GLY A 393 -12.53 -8.48 -0.66
N ASP A 394 -11.21 -8.52 -0.48
CA ASP A 394 -10.59 -9.45 0.48
C ASP A 394 -10.78 -9.07 1.96
N ILE A 395 -11.51 -8.00 2.24
CA ILE A 395 -11.89 -7.61 3.62
C ILE A 395 -13.10 -8.40 4.14
N LYS A 396 -13.93 -8.95 3.25
CA LYS A 396 -15.10 -9.74 3.66
C LYS A 396 -14.73 -11.18 3.97
N ASP A 397 -15.58 -11.83 4.75
CA ASP A 397 -15.48 -13.28 4.97
C ASP A 397 -15.85 -14.02 3.69
N LYS A 398 -14.87 -14.69 3.09
CA LYS A 398 -15.01 -15.47 1.87
C LYS A 398 -13.89 -16.49 1.73
N GLN A 399 -14.19 -17.56 1.01
CA GLN A 399 -13.27 -18.66 0.76
C GLN A 399 -12.13 -18.27 -0.19
N TYR A 400 -12.45 -17.56 -1.28
CA TYR A 400 -11.49 -17.26 -2.34
C TYR A 400 -11.14 -15.77 -2.39
N ARG A 401 -9.85 -15.48 -2.53
CA ARG A 401 -9.27 -14.12 -2.57
C ARG A 401 -8.50 -13.96 -3.87
N GLN A 402 -9.23 -13.54 -4.90
CA GLN A 402 -8.73 -13.40 -6.27
C GLN A 402 -9.20 -12.06 -6.84
N ILE A 403 -8.45 -11.51 -7.80
CA ILE A 403 -8.78 -10.23 -8.45
C ILE A 403 -10.20 -10.27 -9.03
N THR A 404 -10.56 -11.35 -9.72
CA THR A 404 -11.89 -11.54 -10.31
C THR A 404 -13.01 -11.58 -9.27
N THR A 405 -12.79 -12.25 -8.14
CA THR A 405 -13.77 -12.26 -7.03
C THR A 405 -13.92 -10.87 -6.40
N ALA A 406 -12.83 -10.12 -6.24
CA ALA A 406 -12.87 -8.77 -5.71
C ALA A 406 -13.59 -7.80 -6.66
N VAL A 407 -13.40 -7.94 -7.97
CA VAL A 407 -14.13 -7.19 -9.01
C VAL A 407 -15.62 -7.52 -8.97
N SER A 408 -15.98 -8.80 -8.81
CA SER A 408 -17.37 -9.24 -8.63
C SER A 408 -18.00 -8.62 -7.39
N ASP A 409 -17.34 -8.73 -6.23
CA ASP A 409 -17.80 -8.13 -4.97
C ASP A 409 -18.00 -6.61 -5.12
N GLY A 410 -17.05 -5.91 -5.74
CA GLY A 410 -17.13 -4.46 -5.97
C GLY A 410 -18.32 -4.06 -6.84
N THR A 411 -18.61 -4.85 -7.88
CA THR A 411 -19.80 -4.66 -8.72
C THR A 411 -21.08 -4.80 -7.92
N ILE A 412 -21.22 -5.90 -7.16
CA ILE A 412 -22.42 -6.20 -6.37
C ILE A 412 -22.64 -5.14 -5.29
N ALA A 413 -21.57 -4.74 -4.58
CA ALA A 413 -21.64 -3.71 -3.55
C ALA A 413 -22.09 -2.36 -4.13
N SER A 414 -21.55 -1.97 -5.28
CA SER A 414 -21.92 -0.71 -5.93
C SER A 414 -23.38 -0.66 -6.36
N LEU A 415 -23.89 -1.72 -6.98
CA LEU A 415 -25.29 -1.81 -7.41
C LEU A 415 -26.28 -1.80 -6.23
N ASN A 416 -25.93 -2.43 -5.11
CA ASN A 416 -26.78 -2.40 -3.92
C ASN A 416 -26.67 -1.08 -3.15
N ALA A 417 -25.48 -0.47 -3.10
CA ALA A 417 -25.30 0.88 -2.56
C ALA A 417 -26.11 1.92 -3.35
N GLU A 418 -26.12 1.82 -4.69
CA GLU A 418 -26.96 2.66 -5.55
C GLU A 418 -28.44 2.54 -5.16
N LYS A 419 -28.97 1.30 -5.06
CA LYS A 419 -30.37 1.07 -4.68
C LYS A 419 -30.69 1.66 -3.32
N TYR A 420 -29.81 1.46 -2.34
CA TYR A 420 -29.94 2.04 -1.00
C TYR A 420 -30.01 3.58 -1.05
N ILE A 421 -29.04 4.22 -1.72
CA ILE A 421 -28.96 5.69 -1.85
C ILE A 421 -30.21 6.26 -2.53
N ARG A 422 -30.70 5.61 -3.60
CA ARG A 422 -31.93 6.04 -4.29
C ARG A 422 -33.18 5.83 -3.44
N GLY A 423 -33.20 4.81 -2.59
CA GLY A 423 -34.27 4.56 -1.63
C GLY A 423 -34.44 5.67 -0.59
N LEU A 424 -33.34 6.33 -0.18
CA LEU A 424 -33.36 7.45 0.77
C LEU A 424 -34.01 8.74 0.23
N LYS A 425 -34.20 8.85 -1.09
CA LYS A 425 -34.79 10.04 -1.75
C LYS A 425 -36.31 9.95 -1.89
N LYS A 426 -36.92 8.84 -1.47
CA LYS A 426 -38.37 8.66 -1.39
C LYS A 426 -38.82 8.96 0.04
#